data_AF-A0A2D6AWB1-F1
#
_entry.id   AF-A0A2D6AWB1-F1
#
_cell.length_a   1.000
_cell.length_b   1.000
_cell.length_c   1.000
_cell.angle_alpha   90.00
_cell.angle_beta   90.00
_cell.angle_gamma   90.00
#
_symmetry.space_group_name_H-M   'P 1'
#
loop_
_entity.id
_entity.type
_entity.pdbx_description
1 polymer ?
#
loop_
_entity_poly.entity_id
_entity_poly.type
_entity_poly.pdbx_seq_one_letter_code
_entity_poly.pdbx_strand_id
1 'polypeptide(L)'
;MNLRSYLITKKIDPDLMKKAEPERYKEFNLLFSQIHPDSFSAQKLFLINKLRRKYKLEKEAEEKTIAKPKSIKPKIVPKIKK
;
A
#
# COMPACT_ATOMS: atom_id res chain seq x y z
N MET A 1 0.22 6.04 19.38
CA MET A 1 -0.61 5.64 18.23
C MET A 1 -0.01 4.36 17.66
N ASN A 2 -0.80 3.35 17.31
CA ASN A 2 -0.29 2.10 16.71
C ASN A 2 -0.43 2.13 15.18
N LEU A 3 0.41 1.38 14.46
CA LEU A 3 0.37 1.33 12.99
C LEU A 3 -1.03 0.97 12.47
N ARG A 4 -1.73 0.02 13.11
CA ARG A 4 -3.07 -0.40 12.71
C ARG A 4 -4.06 0.76 12.75
N SER A 5 -4.10 1.50 13.86
CA SER A 5 -4.96 2.69 14.02
C SER A 5 -4.58 3.78 13.02
N TYR A 6 -3.28 3.96 12.76
CA TYR A 6 -2.78 4.91 11.77
C TYR A 6 -3.21 4.58 10.34
N LEU A 7 -3.18 3.30 9.95
CA LEU A 7 -3.65 2.88 8.62
C LEU A 7 -5.14 3.16 8.45
N ILE A 8 -5.95 2.90 9.49
CA ILE A 8 -7.39 3.19 9.49
C ILE A 8 -7.65 4.70 9.31
N THR A 9 -6.92 5.59 10.00
CA THR A 9 -7.09 7.04 9.80
C THR A 9 -6.72 7.49 8.38
N LYS A 10 -5.81 6.77 7.71
CA LYS A 10 -5.46 6.98 6.30
C LYS A 10 -6.40 6.28 5.31
N LYS A 11 -7.50 5.68 5.77
CA LYS A 11 -8.47 4.89 4.97
C LYS A 11 -7.83 3.68 4.30
N ILE A 12 -6.85 3.07 4.96
CA ILE A 12 -6.15 1.87 4.50
C ILE A 12 -6.58 0.70 5.39
N ASP A 13 -6.91 -0.42 4.77
CA ASP A 13 -7.20 -1.66 5.47
C ASP A 13 -5.88 -2.36 5.90
N PRO A 14 -5.63 -2.46 7.23
CA PRO A 14 -4.41 -3.09 7.73
C PRO A 14 -4.38 -4.61 7.51
N ASP A 15 -5.54 -5.26 7.49
CA ASP A 15 -5.66 -6.71 7.33
C ASP A 15 -5.39 -7.11 5.87
N LEU A 16 -5.89 -6.34 4.89
CA LEU A 16 -5.53 -6.51 3.48
C LEU A 16 -4.04 -6.27 3.22
N MET A 17 -3.48 -5.21 3.81
CA MET A 17 -2.05 -4.92 3.68
C MET A 17 -1.19 -6.05 4.24
N LYS A 18 -1.51 -6.56 5.44
CA LYS A 18 -0.76 -7.64 6.08
C LYS A 18 -0.88 -8.96 5.32
N LYS A 19 -2.05 -9.29 4.77
CA LYS A 19 -2.25 -10.49 3.95
C LYS A 19 -1.48 -10.42 2.62
N ALA A 20 -1.47 -9.27 1.96
CA ALA A 20 -0.82 -9.11 0.67
C ALA A 20 0.70 -8.88 0.76
N GLU A 21 1.18 -8.15 1.78
CA GLU A 21 2.59 -7.79 1.97
C GLU A 21 3.00 -7.88 3.46
N PRO A 22 3.11 -9.10 4.02
CA PRO A 22 3.40 -9.30 5.44
C PRO A 22 4.77 -8.77 5.89
N GLU A 23 5.80 -8.92 5.05
CA GLU A 23 7.16 -8.40 5.34
C GLU A 23 7.15 -6.88 5.46
N ARG A 24 6.48 -6.21 4.52
CA ARG A 24 6.38 -4.76 4.50
C ARG A 24 5.53 -4.21 5.65
N TYR A 25 4.51 -4.96 6.08
CA TYR A 25 3.78 -4.63 7.30
C TYR A 25 4.67 -4.71 8.54
N LYS A 26 5.54 -5.73 8.65
CA LYS A 26 6.51 -5.84 9.76
C LYS A 26 7.50 -4.68 9.76
N GLU A 27 8.08 -4.36 8.60
CA GLU A 27 8.98 -3.20 8.44
C GLU A 27 8.30 -1.89 8.83
N PHE A 28 7.07 -1.69 8.37
CA PHE A 28 6.29 -0.49 8.71
C PHE A 28 6.02 -0.44 10.21
N ASN A 29 5.75 -1.57 10.85
CA ASN A 29 5.49 -1.62 12.29
C ASN A 29 6.75 -1.27 13.09
N LEU A 30 7.91 -1.80 12.68
CA LEU A 30 9.19 -1.47 13.30
C LEU A 30 9.52 0.02 13.11
N LEU A 31 9.42 0.53 11.89
CA LEU A 31 9.74 1.92 11.58
C LEU A 31 8.78 2.89 12.30
N PHE A 32 7.48 2.58 12.31
CA PHE A 32 6.46 3.38 13.00
C PHE A 32 6.65 3.39 14.52
N SER A 33 7.27 2.35 15.09
CA SER A 33 7.65 2.34 16.51
C SER A 33 8.84 3.24 16.81
N GLN A 34 9.65 3.60 15.82
CA GLN A 34 10.88 4.39 16.00
C GLN A 34 10.68 5.88 15.72
N ILE A 35 9.66 6.27 14.95
CA ILE A 35 9.45 7.66 14.52
C ILE A 35 8.00 8.13 14.74
N HIS A 36 7.82 9.45 14.79
CA HIS A 36 6.48 10.06 14.91
C HIS A 36 5.60 9.74 13.68
N PRO A 37 4.26 9.58 13.83
CA PRO A 37 3.35 9.31 12.72
C PRO A 37 3.44 10.30 11.55
N ASP A 38 3.74 11.57 11.84
CA ASP A 38 3.88 12.61 10.81
C ASP A 38 5.18 12.44 10.01
N SER A 39 6.30 12.16 10.71
CA SER A 39 7.57 11.84 10.06
C SER A 39 7.45 10.56 9.21
N PHE A 40 6.75 9.56 9.71
CA PHE A 40 6.44 8.35 8.95
C PHE A 40 5.61 8.66 7.70
N SER A 41 4.58 9.50 7.84
CA SER A 41 3.75 9.96 6.74
C SER A 41 4.58 10.64 5.65
N ALA A 42 5.50 11.54 6.04
CA ALA A 42 6.36 12.25 5.11
C ALA A 42 7.31 11.30 4.38
N GLN A 43 8.01 10.41 5.10
CA GLN A 43 8.97 9.48 4.51
C GLN A 43 8.31 8.45 3.58
N LYS A 44 7.09 8.01 3.91
CA LYS A 44 6.38 6.94 3.18
C LYS A 44 5.17 7.45 2.41
N LEU A 45 5.04 8.76 2.17
CA LEU A 45 3.87 9.39 1.55
C LEU A 45 3.46 8.71 0.24
N PHE A 46 4.41 8.51 -0.68
CA PHE A 46 4.16 7.86 -1.96
C PHE A 46 3.71 6.42 -1.81
N LEU A 47 4.26 5.70 -0.82
CA LEU A 47 3.89 4.31 -0.55
C LEU A 47 2.50 4.24 0.07
N ILE A 48 2.21 5.08 1.06
CA ILE A 48 0.89 5.21 1.69
C ILE A 48 -0.17 5.56 0.63
N ASN A 49 0.12 6.47 -0.29
CA ASN A 49 -0.80 6.81 -1.38
C ASN A 49 -1.07 5.63 -2.33
N LYS A 50 -0.06 4.82 -2.65
CA LYS A 50 -0.24 3.58 -3.41
C LYS A 50 -1.08 2.57 -2.64
N LEU A 51 -0.79 2.38 -1.35
CA LEU A 51 -1.53 1.49 -0.46
C LEU A 51 -2.99 1.93 -0.31
N ARG A 52 -3.27 3.24 -0.22
CA ARG A 52 -4.63 3.79 -0.15
C ARG A 52 -5.46 3.51 -1.39
N ARG A 53 -4.83 3.46 -2.57
CA ARG A 53 -5.50 3.08 -3.82
C ARG A 53 -5.71 1.56 -3.93
N LYS A 54 -4.82 0.76 -3.32
CA LYS A 54 -4.80 -0.71 -3.44
C LYS A 54 -5.61 -1.42 -2.35
N TYR A 55 -5.60 -0.91 -1.13
CA TYR A 55 -6.19 -1.49 0.07
C TYR A 55 -7.11 -0.46 0.74
N LYS A 56 -8.00 0.13 -0.04
CA LYS A 56 -8.94 1.13 0.46
C LYS A 56 -9.90 0.45 1.45
N LEU A 57 -10.06 1.05 2.62
CA LEU A 57 -11.02 0.59 3.62
C LEU A 57 -12.43 1.00 3.17
N GLU A 58 -13.08 0.14 2.38
CA GLU A 58 -14.51 0.27 2.08
C GLU A 58 -15.30 -0.40 3.19
N LYS A 59 -16.39 0.26 3.63
CA LYS A 59 -17.05 -0.01 4.91
C LYS A 59 -17.98 -1.22 4.87
N GLU A 60 -17.88 -2.07 3.85
CA GLU A 60 -18.70 -3.26 3.68
C GLU A 60 -17.80 -4.46 3.45
N ALA A 61 -18.05 -5.49 4.25
CA ALA A 61 -17.29 -6.72 4.32
C ALA A 61 -17.15 -7.41 2.96
N GLU A 62 -16.00 -8.04 2.71
CA GLU A 62 -15.93 -9.50 2.47
C GLU A 62 -14.51 -9.94 2.12
N GLU A 63 -14.10 -11.05 2.72
CA GLU A 63 -12.97 -11.84 2.26
C GLU A 63 -13.17 -12.25 0.80
N LYS A 64 -12.16 -12.03 -0.05
CA LYS A 64 -11.64 -13.04 -0.98
C LYS A 64 -10.36 -12.53 -1.64
N THR A 65 -9.35 -13.40 -1.55
CA THR A 65 -8.34 -13.72 -2.56
C THR A 65 -8.39 -12.91 -3.86
N ILE A 66 -7.24 -12.43 -4.34
CA ILE A 66 -6.67 -12.66 -5.69
C ILE A 66 -5.48 -11.70 -5.93
N ALA A 67 -4.47 -12.28 -6.56
CA ALA A 67 -3.16 -11.77 -6.88
C ALA A 67 -3.12 -10.53 -7.82
N LYS A 68 -1.94 -9.88 -7.82
CA LYS A 68 -1.29 -9.09 -8.90
C LYS A 68 -2.13 -8.76 -10.16
N PRO A 69 -2.02 -7.52 -10.64
CA PRO A 69 -1.58 -7.28 -12.02
C PRO A 69 -0.19 -6.63 -11.96
N LYS A 70 0.87 -7.40 -12.21
CA LYS A 70 1.55 -7.46 -13.52
C LYS A 70 1.63 -6.10 -14.21
N SER A 71 2.86 -5.62 -14.29
CA SER A 71 3.38 -4.68 -15.28
C SER A 71 2.63 -4.72 -16.62
N ILE A 72 2.01 -3.61 -16.98
CA ILE A 72 1.86 -3.22 -18.39
C ILE A 72 2.42 -1.80 -18.49
N LYS A 73 3.75 -1.69 -18.59
CA LYS A 73 4.33 -0.54 -19.28
C LYS A 73 4.09 -0.81 -20.77
N PRO A 74 3.39 0.06 -21.52
CA PRO A 74 3.24 -0.13 -22.95
C PRO A 74 4.62 -0.05 -23.62
N LYS A 75 4.98 -1.09 -24.38
CA LYS A 75 6.18 -1.11 -25.21
C LYS A 75 5.90 -0.24 -26.43
N ILE A 76 6.30 1.02 -26.40
CA ILE A 76 6.30 1.88 -27.59
C ILE A 76 7.45 1.40 -28.47
N VAL A 77 7.13 0.59 -29.49
CA VAL A 77 8.06 0.31 -30.58
C VAL A 77 7.82 1.40 -31.64
N PRO A 78 8.82 2.24 -31.98
CA PRO A 78 8.68 3.14 -33.11
C PRO A 78 8.65 2.32 -34.40
N LYS A 79 7.57 2.44 -35.19
CA LYS A 79 7.49 1.87 -36.54
C LYS A 79 8.54 2.54 -37.43
N ILE A 80 9.55 1.79 -37.83
CA ILE A 80 10.44 2.14 -38.95
C ILE A 80 9.57 2.15 -40.21
N LYS A 81 9.46 3.29 -40.88
CA LYS A 81 8.91 3.36 -42.25
C LYS A 81 10.06 3.14 -43.23
N LYS A 82 9.79 2.31 -44.24
CA LYS A 82 10.66 2.02 -45.39
C LYS A 82 11.06 3.29 -46.13
#